data_AF-M6ZQU0-F1
#
_entry.id   AF-M6ZQU0-F1
#
_cell.length_a   1.000
_cell.length_b   1.000
_cell.length_c   1.000
_cell.angle_alpha   90.00
_cell.angle_beta   90.00
_cell.angle_gamma   90.00
#
_symmetry.space_group_name_H-M   'P 1'
#
loop_
_entity.id
_entity.type
_entity.pdbx_description
1 polymer ?
#
loop_
_entity_poly.entity_id
_entity_poly.type
_entity_poly.pdbx_seq_one_letter_code
_entity_poly.pdbx_strand_id
1 'polypeptide(L)'
;MPTIMTHTAVPISIWIMLGKRIIPLRLLIVGIFFAILPDVDVVTFKFGIPYESDWGHRGFSHSILFAFSLSVLASILVRWFCARIEVVFSFLFLSILSHGVLDAMTSGGLGIGFLIPYSSKRFFFDQRPISVSPIGIKNFLTARGLEVLRSELFTVWIPLLSIAISIFLIRILIRRINTRAKY
;
A
#
# COMPACT_ATOMS: atom_id res chain seq x y z
N MET A 1 10.73 -3.39 6.28
CA MET A 1 9.45 -3.40 5.53
C MET A 1 8.77 -4.74 5.76
N PRO A 2 7.43 -4.83 5.60
CA PRO A 2 6.78 -6.07 5.23
C PRO A 2 7.37 -6.61 3.92
N THR A 3 6.93 -7.77 3.47
CA THR A 3 7.24 -8.25 2.12
C THR A 3 6.64 -7.32 1.07
N ILE A 4 7.32 -7.22 -0.07
CA ILE A 4 6.83 -6.48 -1.25
C ILE A 4 5.40 -6.89 -1.64
N MET A 5 5.05 -8.16 -1.41
CA MET A 5 3.73 -8.71 -1.70
C MET A 5 2.65 -8.13 -0.78
N THR A 6 2.95 -7.92 0.50
CA THR A 6 1.99 -7.43 1.48
C THR A 6 1.56 -5.98 1.23
N HIS A 7 2.40 -5.17 0.60
CA HIS A 7 1.98 -3.82 0.16
C HIS A 7 0.84 -3.87 -0.89
N THR A 8 0.74 -4.95 -1.66
CA THR A 8 -0.35 -5.12 -2.64
C THR A 8 -1.70 -5.42 -1.98
N ALA A 9 -1.73 -5.84 -0.71
CA ALA A 9 -2.95 -6.22 0.00
C ALA A 9 -3.98 -5.08 0.03
N VAL A 10 -3.53 -3.84 0.20
CA VAL A 10 -4.39 -2.65 0.29
C VAL A 10 -5.10 -2.35 -1.03
N PRO A 11 -4.42 -2.13 -2.17
CA PRO A 11 -5.10 -1.88 -3.44
C PRO A 11 -5.99 -3.05 -3.87
N ILE A 12 -5.58 -4.30 -3.61
CA ILE A 12 -6.39 -5.49 -3.91
C ILE A 12 -7.67 -5.49 -3.06
N SER A 13 -7.58 -5.24 -1.77
CA SER A 13 -8.74 -5.25 -0.86
C SER A 13 -9.72 -4.12 -1.20
N ILE A 14 -9.22 -2.92 -1.50
CA ILE A 14 -10.07 -1.81 -1.96
C ILE A 14 -10.78 -2.18 -3.28
N TRP A 15 -10.09 -2.85 -4.19
CA TRP A 15 -10.69 -3.28 -5.45
C TRP A 15 -11.75 -4.37 -5.28
N ILE A 16 -11.53 -5.35 -4.40
CA ILE A 16 -12.55 -6.36 -4.05
C ILE A 16 -13.79 -5.65 -3.49
N MET A 17 -13.57 -4.72 -2.55
CA MET A 17 -14.63 -3.95 -1.89
C MET A 17 -15.47 -3.12 -2.88
N LEU A 18 -14.83 -2.38 -3.79
CA LEU A 18 -15.47 -1.39 -4.67
C LEU A 18 -15.84 -1.94 -6.05
N GLY A 19 -15.11 -2.94 -6.52
CA GLY A 19 -15.32 -3.68 -7.76
C GLY A 19 -14.92 -2.91 -9.03
N LYS A 20 -14.81 -3.66 -10.12
CA LYS A 20 -14.33 -3.17 -11.44
C LYS A 20 -15.13 -2.01 -12.07
N ARG A 21 -16.37 -1.78 -11.60
CA ARG A 21 -17.21 -0.66 -12.08
C ARG A 21 -16.74 0.69 -11.54
N ILE A 22 -16.14 0.71 -10.34
CA ILE A 22 -15.60 1.93 -9.73
C ILE A 22 -14.12 2.03 -10.03
N ILE A 23 -13.37 0.93 -9.85
CA ILE A 23 -11.93 0.88 -10.09
C ILE A 23 -11.66 -0.09 -11.24
N PRO A 24 -11.50 0.40 -12.48
CA PRO A 24 -11.17 -0.44 -13.63
C PRO A 24 -9.88 -1.23 -13.41
N LEU A 25 -9.74 -2.38 -14.09
CA LEU A 25 -8.60 -3.28 -13.89
C LEU A 25 -7.24 -2.60 -14.16
N ARG A 26 -7.19 -1.70 -15.15
CA ARG A 26 -5.99 -0.90 -15.44
C ARG A 26 -5.57 -0.04 -14.25
N LEU A 27 -6.55 0.60 -13.60
CA LEU A 27 -6.31 1.42 -12.42
C LEU A 27 -5.83 0.55 -11.25
N LEU A 28 -6.41 -0.64 -11.04
CA LEU A 28 -5.91 -1.61 -10.04
C LEU A 28 -4.44 -1.97 -10.26
N ILE A 29 -4.07 -2.34 -11.49
CA ILE A 29 -2.71 -2.75 -11.82
C ILE A 29 -1.72 -1.62 -11.48
N VAL A 30 -2.05 -0.38 -11.86
CA VAL A 30 -1.23 0.78 -11.50
C VAL A 30 -1.20 1.01 -9.99
N GLY A 31 -2.32 0.85 -9.29
CA GLY A 31 -2.37 0.92 -7.82
C GLY A 31 -1.46 -0.09 -7.13
N ILE A 32 -1.41 -1.33 -7.63
CA ILE A 32 -0.48 -2.36 -7.14
C ILE A 32 0.97 -1.93 -7.34
N PHE A 33 1.33 -1.43 -8.52
CA PHE A 33 2.67 -0.89 -8.76
C PHE A 33 2.99 0.30 -7.84
N PHE A 34 2.04 1.20 -7.66
CA PHE A 34 2.17 2.38 -6.82
C PHE A 34 2.35 2.04 -5.33
N ALA A 35 1.69 0.97 -4.86
CA ALA A 35 1.90 0.48 -3.50
C ALA A 35 3.29 -0.13 -3.27
N ILE A 36 3.98 -0.57 -4.32
CA ILE A 36 5.34 -1.14 -4.26
C ILE A 36 6.41 -0.07 -4.52
N LEU A 37 6.08 0.94 -5.32
CA LEU A 37 7.02 1.92 -5.87
C LEU A 37 7.94 2.60 -4.85
N PRO A 38 7.51 2.96 -3.62
CA PRO A 38 8.39 3.61 -2.65
C PRO A 38 9.71 2.87 -2.41
N ASP A 39 9.69 1.53 -2.35
CA ASP A 39 10.88 0.71 -2.10
C ASP A 39 11.88 0.63 -3.26
N VAL A 40 11.55 1.21 -4.41
CA VAL A 40 12.55 1.38 -5.50
C VAL A 40 13.70 2.28 -5.04
N ASP A 41 13.49 3.09 -4.00
CA ASP A 41 14.52 3.88 -3.31
C ASP A 41 15.69 3.04 -2.76
N VAL A 42 15.58 1.72 -2.62
CA VAL A 42 16.70 0.83 -2.25
C VAL A 42 17.85 0.93 -3.28
N VAL A 43 17.56 1.37 -4.51
CA VAL A 43 18.59 1.67 -5.51
C VAL A 43 19.55 2.78 -5.07
N THR A 44 19.12 3.69 -4.19
CA THR A 44 19.92 4.82 -3.68
C THR A 44 21.18 4.35 -2.95
N PHE A 45 21.15 3.15 -2.34
CA PHE A 45 22.33 2.54 -1.73
C PHE A 45 23.45 2.27 -2.75
N LYS A 46 23.12 1.95 -4.01
CA LYS A 46 24.13 1.76 -5.07
C LYS A 46 24.81 3.08 -5.46
N PHE A 47 24.17 4.21 -5.18
CA PHE A 47 24.70 5.55 -5.39
C PHE A 47 25.39 6.11 -4.14
N GLY A 48 25.56 5.31 -3.08
CA GLY A 48 26.23 5.72 -1.84
C GLY A 48 25.39 6.62 -0.93
N ILE A 49 24.08 6.74 -1.16
CA ILE A 49 23.18 7.50 -0.28
C ILE A 49 22.94 6.68 1.01
N PRO A 50 23.23 7.25 2.20
CA PRO A 50 23.02 6.55 3.48
C PRO A 50 21.55 6.25 3.77
N TYR A 51 21.27 5.20 4.54
CA TYR A 51 19.90 4.81 4.91
C TYR A 51 19.18 5.89 5.72
N GLU A 52 19.92 6.61 6.56
CA GLU A 52 19.42 7.65 7.46
C GLU A 52 19.08 8.96 6.72
N SER A 53 19.61 9.13 5.50
CA SER A 53 19.37 10.31 4.67
C SER A 53 17.90 10.44 4.31
N ASP A 54 17.41 11.67 4.18
CA ASP A 54 16.05 11.94 3.71
C ASP A 54 15.78 11.40 2.28
N TRP A 55 16.84 11.18 1.50
CA TRP A 55 16.81 10.55 0.19
C TRP A 55 17.13 9.05 0.22
N GLY A 56 17.49 8.52 1.39
CA GLY A 56 17.72 7.10 1.61
C GLY A 56 16.41 6.33 1.71
N HIS A 57 16.52 5.01 1.85
CA HIS A 57 15.37 4.13 2.00
C HIS A 57 14.47 4.56 3.18
N ARG A 58 13.14 4.46 3.04
CA ARG A 58 12.14 4.95 4.03
C ARG A 58 12.05 6.46 4.17
N GLY A 59 12.71 7.20 3.29
CA GLY A 59 12.79 8.66 3.26
C GLY A 59 11.66 9.30 2.47
N PHE A 60 12.01 10.21 1.56
CA PHE A 60 11.07 11.02 0.77
C PHE A 60 10.05 10.19 -0.02
N SER A 61 10.46 9.06 -0.60
CA SER A 61 9.62 8.06 -1.29
C SER A 61 8.44 7.55 -0.44
N HIS A 62 8.59 7.51 0.88
CA HIS A 62 7.56 7.04 1.82
C HIS A 62 6.76 8.19 2.43
N SER A 63 7.00 9.42 2.00
CA SER A 63 6.32 10.63 2.51
C SER A 63 4.90 10.78 1.96
N ILE A 64 4.07 11.52 2.72
CA ILE A 64 2.72 11.89 2.29
C ILE A 64 2.79 12.78 1.04
N LEU A 65 3.78 13.68 0.97
CA LEU A 65 3.96 14.58 -0.16
C LEU A 65 4.29 13.82 -1.44
N PHE A 66 5.14 12.80 -1.38
CA PHE A 66 5.45 11.94 -2.53
C PHE A 66 4.20 11.21 -3.02
N ALA A 67 3.47 10.56 -2.10
CA ALA A 67 2.21 9.89 -2.42
C ALA A 67 1.20 10.83 -3.09
N PHE A 68 1.03 12.04 -2.55
CA PHE A 68 0.13 13.05 -3.08
C PHE A 68 0.56 13.50 -4.48
N SER A 69 1.81 13.93 -4.63
CA SER A 69 2.35 14.50 -5.87
C SER A 69 2.26 13.49 -7.01
N LEU A 70 2.68 12.26 -6.77
CA LEU A 70 2.63 11.21 -7.80
C LEU A 70 1.18 10.85 -8.19
N SER A 71 0.25 10.88 -7.24
CA SER A 71 -1.17 10.62 -7.51
C SER A 71 -1.82 11.76 -8.31
N VAL A 72 -1.44 13.01 -8.05
CA VAL A 72 -1.85 14.17 -8.87
C VAL A 72 -1.33 14.01 -10.29
N LEU A 73 -0.04 13.70 -10.47
CA LEU A 73 0.56 13.49 -11.79
C LEU A 73 -0.12 12.35 -12.54
N ALA A 74 -0.37 11.21 -11.88
CA ALA A 74 -1.07 10.07 -12.49
C ALA A 74 -2.51 10.41 -12.89
N SER A 75 -3.17 11.33 -12.17
CA SER A 75 -4.54 11.77 -12.45
C SER A 75 -4.66 12.53 -13.78
N ILE A 76 -3.57 13.03 -14.36
CA ILE A 76 -3.56 13.59 -15.72
C ILE A 76 -3.97 12.53 -16.75
N LEU A 77 -3.66 11.26 -16.48
CA LEU A 77 -4.02 10.11 -17.32
C LEU A 77 -5.43 9.57 -17.02
N VAL A 78 -6.30 10.33 -16.35
CA VAL A 78 -7.67 9.91 -15.96
C VAL A 78 -8.46 9.29 -17.12
N ARG A 79 -8.35 9.85 -18.33
CA ARG A 79 -9.04 9.34 -19.52
C ARG A 79 -8.58 7.93 -19.90
N TRP A 80 -7.30 7.61 -19.71
CA TRP A 80 -6.74 6.28 -19.99
C TRP A 80 -7.23 5.22 -19.01
N PHE A 81 -7.47 5.63 -17.76
CA PHE A 81 -8.01 4.77 -16.71
C PHE A 81 -9.51 4.47 -16.87
N CYS A 82 -10.25 5.28 -17.64
CA CYS A 82 -11.71 5.19 -17.79
C CYS A 82 -12.45 5.25 -16.44
N ALA A 83 -12.00 6.11 -15.54
CA ALA A 83 -12.58 6.33 -14.21
C ALA A 83 -12.74 7.84 -13.94
N ARG A 84 -13.47 8.20 -12.87
CA ARG A 84 -13.55 9.60 -12.43
C ARG A 84 -12.22 10.03 -11.80
N ILE A 85 -11.86 11.31 -11.94
CA ILE A 85 -10.58 11.84 -11.48
C ILE A 85 -10.39 11.66 -9.97
N GLU A 86 -11.45 11.83 -9.19
CA GLU A 86 -11.44 11.68 -7.73
C GLU A 86 -11.16 10.23 -7.33
N VAL A 87 -11.66 9.28 -8.13
CA VAL A 87 -11.40 7.84 -7.92
C VAL A 87 -9.96 7.51 -8.26
N VAL A 88 -9.44 8.00 -9.39
CA VAL A 88 -8.02 7.79 -9.79
C VAL A 88 -7.10 8.36 -8.71
N PHE A 89 -7.28 9.63 -8.36
CA PHE A 89 -6.47 10.30 -7.34
C PHE A 89 -6.53 9.56 -6.00
N SER A 90 -7.73 9.36 -5.46
CA SER A 90 -7.89 8.80 -4.11
C SER A 90 -7.39 7.36 -4.04
N PHE A 91 -7.65 6.54 -5.06
CA PHE A 91 -7.20 5.15 -5.08
C PHE A 91 -5.67 5.05 -5.15
N LEU A 92 -5.03 5.82 -6.04
CA LEU A 92 -3.58 5.82 -6.18
C LEU A 92 -2.90 6.41 -4.96
N PHE A 93 -3.45 7.50 -4.39
CA PHE A 93 -2.93 8.12 -3.18
C PHE A 93 -2.95 7.16 -2.00
N LEU A 94 -4.09 6.50 -1.76
CA LEU A 94 -4.20 5.49 -0.70
C LEU A 94 -3.29 4.30 -0.95
N SER A 95 -3.11 3.89 -2.21
CA SER A 95 -2.20 2.78 -2.55
C SER A 95 -0.75 3.11 -2.17
N ILE A 96 -0.23 4.27 -2.57
CA ILE A 96 1.15 4.68 -2.20
C ILE A 96 1.25 4.94 -0.70
N LEU A 97 0.33 5.73 -0.12
CA LEU A 97 0.41 6.12 1.29
C LEU A 97 0.38 4.90 2.22
N SER A 98 -0.42 3.89 1.87
CA SER A 98 -0.49 2.66 2.64
C SER A 98 0.85 1.93 2.77
N HIS A 99 1.76 2.14 1.82
CA HIS A 99 3.10 1.59 1.88
C HIS A 99 3.82 2.06 3.15
N GLY A 100 3.98 3.38 3.32
CA GLY A 100 4.63 3.96 4.49
C GLY A 100 3.91 3.64 5.80
N VAL A 101 2.57 3.56 5.76
CA VAL A 101 1.77 3.16 6.94
C VAL A 101 2.09 1.73 7.38
N LEU A 102 2.09 0.76 6.47
CA LEU A 102 2.44 -0.62 6.79
C LEU A 102 3.89 -0.73 7.26
N ASP A 103 4.77 0.07 6.67
CA ASP A 103 6.18 0.12 7.03
C ASP A 103 6.41 0.67 8.45
N ALA A 104 5.65 1.67 8.88
CA ALA A 104 5.65 2.21 10.24
C ALA A 104 5.08 1.24 11.29
N MET A 105 4.38 0.18 10.85
CA MET A 105 3.87 -0.91 11.69
C MET A 105 4.85 -2.10 11.80
N THR A 106 6.04 -1.99 11.21
CA THR A 106 7.05 -3.06 11.29
C THR A 106 7.87 -2.99 12.57
N SER A 107 8.27 -4.16 13.10
CA SER A 107 9.04 -4.29 14.33
C SER A 107 10.53 -3.94 14.21
N GLY A 108 10.99 -3.45 13.05
CA GLY A 108 12.41 -3.10 12.83
C GLY A 108 12.66 -2.22 11.60
N GLY A 109 13.94 -1.92 11.37
CA GLY A 109 14.41 -0.93 10.38
C GLY A 109 14.40 0.50 10.91
N LEU A 110 14.53 1.48 10.02
CA LEU A 110 14.39 2.91 10.33
C LEU A 110 12.90 3.30 10.34
N GLY A 111 12.51 4.32 11.10
CA GLY A 111 11.15 4.86 11.01
C GLY A 111 10.89 5.54 9.66
N ILE A 112 9.64 5.93 9.42
CA ILE A 112 9.19 6.48 8.14
C ILE A 112 9.20 8.00 8.14
N GLY A 113 9.75 8.59 7.09
CA GLY A 113 9.81 10.04 6.89
C GLY A 113 8.51 10.62 6.33
N PHE A 114 7.37 10.44 7.04
CA PHE A 114 6.06 10.87 6.53
C PHE A 114 5.99 12.36 6.13
N LEU A 115 6.75 13.21 6.83
CA LEU A 115 6.74 14.67 6.68
C LEU A 115 7.93 15.23 5.89
N ILE A 116 8.78 14.38 5.30
CA ILE A 116 9.87 14.83 4.44
C ILE A 116 9.28 15.51 3.19
N PRO A 117 9.81 16.67 2.75
CA PRO A 117 11.05 17.34 3.18
C PRO A 117 10.88 18.41 4.27
N TYR A 118 9.67 18.57 4.83
CA TYR A 118 9.42 19.58 5.86
C TYR A 118 10.03 19.21 7.21
N SER A 119 10.18 17.91 7.49
CA SER A 119 10.86 17.41 8.68
C SER A 119 11.52 16.06 8.39
N SER A 120 12.78 15.91 8.80
CA SER A 120 13.55 14.66 8.73
C SER A 120 13.18 13.65 9.82
N LYS A 121 12.15 13.94 10.65
CA LYS A 121 11.71 13.04 11.72
C LYS A 121 11.21 11.71 11.15
N ARG A 122 11.68 10.62 11.75
CA ARG A 122 11.28 9.25 11.41
C ARG A 122 10.24 8.74 12.40
N PHE A 123 9.15 8.20 11.88
CA PHE A 123 7.99 7.79 12.66
C PHE A 123 7.81 6.27 12.63
N PHE A 124 7.54 5.70 13.80
CA PHE A 124 6.95 4.38 13.96
C PHE A 124 5.60 4.54 14.65
N PHE A 125 4.72 3.55 14.49
CA PHE A 125 3.58 3.42 15.39
C PHE A 125 3.99 2.68 16.66
N ASP A 126 3.25 2.91 17.76
CA ASP A 126 3.51 2.25 19.03
C ASP A 126 3.29 0.73 18.91
N GLN A 127 2.23 0.35 18.19
CA GLN A 127 1.92 -1.03 17.85
C GLN A 127 2.62 -1.42 16.54
N ARG A 128 3.53 -2.39 16.63
CA ARG A 128 4.33 -2.88 15.49
C ARG A 128 4.17 -4.39 15.29
N PRO A 129 2.97 -4.85 14.93
CA PRO A 129 2.66 -6.28 14.91
C PRO A 129 3.24 -7.00 13.67
N ILE A 130 3.77 -6.26 12.69
CA ILE A 130 4.35 -6.84 11.48
C ILE A 130 5.82 -7.13 11.72
N SER A 131 6.23 -8.40 11.60
CA SER A 131 7.64 -8.77 11.71
C SER A 131 8.43 -8.23 10.52
N VAL A 132 9.55 -7.56 10.81
CA VAL A 132 10.41 -7.02 9.75
C VAL A 132 10.98 -8.13 8.87
N SER A 133 10.80 -7.99 7.55
CA SER A 133 11.35 -8.93 6.57
C SER A 133 12.89 -8.82 6.50
N PRO A 134 13.62 -9.94 6.51
CA PRO A 134 15.07 -9.91 6.36
C PRO A 134 15.48 -9.50 4.94
N ILE A 135 16.61 -8.80 4.85
CA ILE A 135 17.19 -8.44 3.55
C ILE A 135 17.78 -9.71 2.90
N GLY A 136 17.36 -9.96 1.65
CA GLY A 136 17.87 -11.05 0.82
C GLY A 136 17.12 -12.38 0.94
N ILE A 137 16.95 -13.06 -0.20
CA ILE A 137 16.18 -14.31 -0.34
C ILE A 137 16.71 -15.44 0.58
N LYS A 138 18.03 -15.53 0.78
CA LYS A 138 18.63 -16.59 1.61
C LYS A 138 18.13 -16.55 3.06
N ASN A 139 18.00 -15.35 3.62
CA ASN A 139 17.51 -15.16 4.99
C ASN A 139 15.98 -15.29 5.06
N PHE A 140 15.29 -14.95 3.96
CA PHE A 140 13.85 -15.10 3.85
C PHE A 140 13.40 -16.58 3.78
N LEU A 141 14.16 -17.47 3.15
CA LEU A 141 13.84 -18.91 3.08
C LEU A 141 14.18 -19.70 4.36
N THR A 142 14.06 -19.06 5.53
CA THR A 142 14.32 -19.65 6.84
C THR A 142 13.07 -19.58 7.73
N ALA A 143 13.14 -20.12 8.94
CA ALA A 143 12.09 -19.97 9.95
C ALA A 143 11.67 -18.51 10.19
N ARG A 144 12.61 -17.56 10.02
CA ARG A 144 12.33 -16.14 10.14
C ARG A 144 11.39 -15.61 9.06
N GLY A 145 11.54 -16.03 7.80
CA GLY A 145 10.62 -15.60 6.75
C GLY A 145 9.22 -16.19 6.91
N LEU A 146 9.10 -17.40 7.46
CA LEU A 146 7.81 -17.97 7.81
C LEU A 146 7.11 -17.15 8.91
N GLU A 147 7.86 -16.69 9.92
CA GLU A 147 7.33 -15.79 10.95
C GLU A 147 6.85 -14.45 10.37
N VAL A 148 7.61 -13.88 9.42
CA VAL A 148 7.23 -12.66 8.69
C VAL A 148 5.93 -12.89 7.93
N LEU A 149 5.85 -13.93 7.10
CA LEU A 149 4.64 -14.27 6.34
C LEU A 149 3.44 -14.52 7.25
N ARG A 150 3.64 -15.20 8.39
CA ARG A 150 2.59 -15.41 9.39
C ARG A 150 2.11 -14.09 9.98
N SER A 151 3.03 -13.22 10.40
CA SER A 151 2.66 -11.91 10.95
C SER A 151 1.85 -11.09 9.94
N GLU A 152 2.29 -11.02 8.69
CA GLU A 152 1.62 -10.29 7.62
C GLU A 152 0.25 -10.87 7.28
N LEU A 153 0.14 -12.20 7.27
CA LEU A 153 -1.12 -12.88 7.01
C LEU A 153 -2.19 -12.51 8.05
N PHE A 154 -1.85 -12.58 9.34
CA PHE A 154 -2.82 -12.33 10.41
C PHE A 154 -3.06 -10.85 10.70
N THR A 155 -2.08 -9.99 10.46
CA THR A 155 -2.18 -8.55 10.83
C THR A 155 -2.64 -7.69 9.67
N VAL A 156 -2.38 -8.09 8.42
CA VAL A 156 -2.70 -7.30 7.22
C VAL A 156 -3.72 -8.02 6.35
N TRP A 157 -3.36 -9.21 5.82
CA TRP A 157 -4.17 -9.86 4.79
C TRP A 157 -5.55 -10.30 5.27
N ILE A 158 -5.62 -11.07 6.37
CA ILE A 158 -6.90 -11.57 6.89
C ILE A 158 -7.84 -10.40 7.24
N PRO A 159 -7.43 -9.41 8.07
CA PRO A 159 -8.31 -8.29 8.40
C PRO A 159 -8.81 -7.52 7.17
N LEU A 160 -7.91 -7.16 6.24
CA LEU A 160 -8.28 -6.39 5.06
C LEU A 160 -9.20 -7.17 4.11
N LEU A 161 -8.91 -8.45 3.85
CA LEU A 161 -9.73 -9.28 2.99
C LEU A 161 -11.09 -9.57 3.63
N SER A 162 -11.15 -9.84 4.95
CA SER A 162 -12.41 -10.04 5.66
C SER A 162 -13.33 -8.82 5.58
N ILE A 163 -12.78 -7.61 5.75
CA ILE A 163 -13.53 -6.36 5.59
C ILE A 163 -13.98 -6.18 4.13
N ALA A 164 -13.06 -6.36 3.17
CA ALA A 164 -13.35 -6.18 1.75
C ALA A 164 -14.45 -7.12 1.24
N ILE A 165 -14.37 -8.41 1.59
CA ILE A 165 -15.35 -9.43 1.22
C ILE A 165 -16.70 -9.14 1.87
N SER A 166 -16.72 -8.78 3.16
CA SER A 166 -17.96 -8.43 3.87
C SER A 166 -18.71 -7.29 3.16
N ILE A 167 -18.00 -6.20 2.83
CA ILE A 167 -18.59 -5.06 2.13
C ILE A 167 -19.04 -5.44 0.72
N PHE A 168 -18.25 -6.24 0.01
CA PHE A 168 -18.63 -6.76 -1.31
C PHE A 168 -19.94 -7.56 -1.27
N LEU A 169 -20.09 -8.47 -0.31
CA LEU A 169 -21.29 -9.29 -0.12
C LEU A 169 -22.51 -8.43 0.23
N ILE A 170 -22.35 -7.45 1.12
CA ILE A 170 -23.41 -6.49 1.48
C ILE A 170 -23.89 -5.73 0.23
N ARG A 171 -22.97 -5.24 -0.61
CA ARG A 171 -23.32 -4.54 -1.85
C ARG A 171 -24.07 -5.42 -2.85
N ILE A 172 -23.73 -6.70 -2.93
CA ILE A 172 -24.47 -7.66 -3.76
C ILE A 172 -25.89 -7.85 -3.22
N LEU A 173 -26.03 -8.03 -1.91
CA LEU A 173 -27.33 -8.25 -1.27
C LEU A 173 -28.26 -7.05 -1.48
N ILE A 174 -27.78 -5.83 -1.23
CA ILE A 174 -28.54 -4.59 -1.43
C ILE A 174 -29.00 -4.46 -2.88
N ARG A 175 -28.12 -4.75 -3.86
CA ARG A 175 -28.49 -4.72 -5.28
C ARG A 175 -29.60 -5.72 -5.61
N ARG A 176 -29.53 -6.94 -5.07
CA ARG A 176 -30.56 -7.98 -5.27
C ARG A 176 -31.91 -7.56 -4.69
N ILE A 177 -31.94 -6.96 -3.51
CA ILE A 177 -33.17 -6.46 -2.88
C ILE A 177 -33.79 -5.35 -3.73
N ASN A 178 -32.98 -4.37 -4.14
CA ASN A 178 -33.47 -3.25 -4.97
C ASN A 178 -33.95 -3.67 -6.36
N THR A 179 -33.40 -4.74 -6.93
CA THR A 179 -33.92 -5.30 -8.19
C THR A 179 -35.24 -6.01 -8.00
N ARG A 180 -35.45 -6.70 -6.86
CA ARG A 180 -36.72 -7.40 -6.57
C ARG A 180 -37.86 -6.44 -6.22
N ALA A 181 -37.58 -5.32 -5.57
CA ALA A 181 -38.59 -4.30 -5.24
C ALA A 181 -39.09 -3.48 -6.46
N LYS A 182 -38.49 -3.67 -7.64
CA LYS A 182 -38.90 -3.01 -8.89
C LYS A 182 -39.81 -3.86 -9.79
N TYR A 183 -40.08 -5.10 -9.39
CA TYR A 183 -41.04 -6.02 -10.01
C TYR A 183 -42.15 -6.32 -9.02
#